data_AF-A0AAJ0L9N7-F1
#
_entry.id   AF-A0AAJ0L9N7-F1
#
_cell.length_a   1.000
_cell.length_b   1.000
_cell.length_c   1.000
_cell.angle_alpha   90.00
_cell.angle_beta   90.00
_cell.angle_gamma   90.00
#
_symmetry.space_group_name_H-M   'P 1'
#
loop_
_entity.id
_entity.type
_entity.pdbx_description
1 polymer ?
#
loop_
_entity_poly.entity_id
_entity_poly.type
_entity_poly.pdbx_seq_one_letter_code
_entity_poly.pdbx_strand_id
1 'polypeptide(L)'
;MIRLLTIVTASIALASCGNASAQCATRDAQGLVASMKPAEQFKSILTMVVGRTQTAAMVKARDGASGDQKLAQAIDAAVKRHNAEWEKNLVSSWQSLSATEIGQACAAMQKNDQRSFMPFAERVGPRVQSLNEPLLRSAAEEVLKTAW
;
A
#
# COMPACT_ATOMS: atom_id res chain seq x y z
N MET A 1 46.29 -40.11 -27.58
CA MET A 1 47.20 -39.79 -26.46
C MET A 1 46.39 -39.06 -25.40
N ILE A 2 46.39 -39.61 -24.16
CA ILE A 2 46.57 -38.94 -22.86
C ILE A 2 45.77 -37.64 -22.61
N ARG A 3 45.09 -37.36 -21.49
CA ARG A 3 44.55 -38.04 -20.29
C ARG A 3 43.99 -36.88 -19.44
N LEU A 4 42.81 -37.09 -18.85
CA LEU A 4 42.40 -36.66 -17.49
C LEU A 4 42.33 -35.16 -17.06
N LEU A 5 41.21 -34.90 -16.37
CA LEU A 5 40.95 -33.92 -15.29
C LEU A 5 40.69 -32.47 -15.75
N THR A 6 39.58 -31.82 -15.38
CA THR A 6 39.02 -31.75 -14.03
C THR A 6 37.53 -31.39 -14.06
N ILE A 7 36.74 -32.15 -13.31
CA ILE A 7 35.37 -31.83 -12.90
C ILE A 7 35.44 -30.62 -11.95
N VAL A 8 34.74 -29.54 -12.27
CA VAL A 8 34.21 -28.64 -11.24
C VAL A 8 32.71 -28.51 -11.47
N THR A 9 32.00 -29.46 -10.90
CA THR A 9 30.61 -29.33 -10.45
C THR A 9 30.53 -28.17 -9.46
N ALA A 10 30.33 -26.96 -9.96
CA ALA A 10 29.74 -25.90 -9.16
C ALA A 10 28.22 -25.99 -9.33
N SER A 11 27.63 -26.94 -8.59
CA SER A 11 26.21 -26.95 -8.30
C SER A 11 25.89 -25.68 -7.53
N ILE A 12 25.64 -24.57 -8.24
CA ILE A 12 24.94 -23.44 -7.66
C ILE A 12 23.48 -23.87 -7.58
N ALA A 13 23.19 -24.66 -6.54
CA ALA A 13 21.88 -24.70 -5.93
C ALA A 13 21.64 -23.31 -5.37
N LEU A 14 21.23 -22.37 -6.24
CA LEU A 14 20.40 -21.26 -5.81
C LEU A 14 19.11 -21.93 -5.33
N ALA A 15 19.11 -22.26 -4.05
CA ALA A 15 17.92 -22.26 -3.25
C ALA A 15 17.28 -20.87 -3.41
N SER A 16 16.54 -20.67 -4.50
CA SER A 16 15.38 -19.80 -4.47
C SER A 16 14.34 -20.49 -3.60
N CYS A 17 14.63 -20.55 -2.29
CA CYS A 17 13.58 -20.54 -1.29
C CYS A 17 12.74 -19.33 -1.65
N GLY A 18 11.58 -19.61 -2.24
CA GLY A 18 10.74 -18.59 -2.81
C GLY A 18 10.56 -17.46 -1.80
N ASN A 19 10.66 -16.24 -2.30
CA ASN A 19 9.93 -15.14 -1.69
C ASN A 19 8.44 -15.48 -1.83
N ALA A 20 7.95 -16.46 -1.06
CA ALA A 20 6.57 -16.51 -0.67
C ALA A 20 6.34 -15.13 -0.06
N SER A 21 5.64 -14.27 -0.80
CA SER A 21 5.25 -12.96 -0.32
C SER A 21 4.71 -13.20 1.08
N ALA A 22 5.33 -12.59 2.10
CA ALA A 22 5.01 -12.79 3.50
C ALA A 22 3.67 -12.12 3.85
N GLN A 23 2.66 -12.32 3.01
CA GLN A 23 1.30 -11.90 3.18
C GLN A 23 0.80 -12.52 4.49
N CYS A 24 0.41 -11.68 5.42
CA CYS A 24 0.05 -12.03 6.78
C CYS A 24 1.13 -12.84 7.50
N ALA A 25 2.38 -12.37 7.44
CA ALA A 25 3.48 -12.91 8.22
C ALA A 25 3.11 -13.07 9.71
N THR A 26 2.44 -12.06 10.27
CA THR A 26 1.74 -12.14 11.55
C THR A 26 0.25 -12.34 11.28
N ARG A 27 -0.39 -13.29 11.98
CA ARG A 27 -1.83 -13.56 11.86
C ARG A 27 -2.66 -12.58 12.69
N ASP A 28 -2.33 -11.30 12.60
CA ASP A 28 -2.95 -10.20 13.29
C ASP A 28 -3.23 -9.04 12.32
N ALA A 29 -3.87 -7.98 12.83
CA ALA A 29 -4.23 -6.82 12.02
C ALA A 29 -3.00 -6.14 11.40
N GLN A 30 -1.85 -6.17 12.08
CA GLN A 30 -0.60 -5.59 11.58
C GLN A 30 -0.12 -6.35 10.33
N GLY A 31 -0.07 -7.68 10.39
CA GLY A 31 0.35 -8.51 9.27
C GLY A 31 -0.63 -8.45 8.09
N LEU A 32 -1.93 -8.37 8.39
CA LEU A 32 -2.96 -8.15 7.40
C LEU A 32 -2.75 -6.82 6.66
N VAL A 33 -2.62 -5.71 7.39
CA VAL A 33 -2.42 -4.38 6.79
C VAL A 33 -1.10 -4.29 6.02
N ALA A 34 0.00 -4.83 6.56
CA ALA A 34 1.29 -4.83 5.85
C ALA A 34 1.18 -5.51 4.47
N SER A 35 0.35 -6.53 4.35
CA SER A 35 0.11 -7.26 3.09
C SER A 35 -0.66 -6.44 2.04
N MET A 36 -1.44 -5.46 2.50
CA MET A 36 -2.20 -4.55 1.63
C MET A 36 -1.32 -3.45 1.03
N LYS A 37 -0.05 -3.37 1.44
CA LYS A 37 0.91 -2.36 1.00
C LYS A 37 0.39 -0.94 1.25
N PRO A 38 0.25 -0.53 2.52
CA PRO A 38 -0.49 0.67 2.91
C PRO A 38 0.06 1.95 2.27
N ALA A 39 1.38 2.06 2.08
CA ALA A 39 1.99 3.21 1.43
C ALA A 39 1.64 3.34 -0.06
N GLU A 40 1.62 2.22 -0.81
CA GLU A 40 1.21 2.20 -2.22
C GLU A 40 -0.27 2.54 -2.34
N GLN A 41 -1.09 1.98 -1.45
CA GLN A 41 -2.52 2.27 -1.37
C GLN A 41 -2.77 3.76 -1.08
N PHE A 42 -2.09 4.32 -0.08
CA PHE A 42 -2.25 5.73 0.30
C PHE A 42 -1.85 6.67 -0.83
N LYS A 43 -0.69 6.43 -1.46
CA LYS A 43 -0.22 7.21 -2.61
C LYS A 43 -1.26 7.20 -3.74
N SER A 44 -1.80 6.02 -4.07
CA SER A 44 -2.79 5.87 -5.13
C SER A 44 -4.07 6.64 -4.84
N ILE A 45 -4.62 6.50 -3.63
CA ILE A 45 -5.84 7.21 -3.21
C ILE A 45 -5.60 8.72 -3.17
N LEU A 46 -4.49 9.17 -2.58
CA LEU A 46 -4.17 10.60 -2.50
C LEU A 46 -4.00 11.22 -3.89
N THR A 47 -3.35 10.50 -4.82
CA THR A 47 -3.23 10.92 -6.23
C THR A 47 -4.61 11.10 -6.87
N MET A 48 -5.52 10.14 -6.66
CA MET A 48 -6.88 10.20 -7.18
C MET A 48 -7.67 11.39 -6.59
N VAL A 49 -7.61 11.59 -5.27
CA VAL A 49 -8.30 12.68 -4.58
C VAL A 49 -7.80 14.03 -5.06
N VAL A 50 -6.49 14.25 -5.06
CA VAL A 50 -5.86 15.49 -5.54
C VAL A 50 -6.18 15.74 -7.01
N GLY A 51 -6.05 14.71 -7.85
CA GLY A 51 -6.26 14.80 -9.30
C GLY A 51 -7.69 15.15 -9.72
N ARG A 52 -8.68 14.96 -8.84
CA ARG A 52 -10.09 15.34 -9.07
C ARG A 52 -10.42 16.78 -8.67
N THR A 53 -9.47 17.53 -8.13
CA THR A 53 -9.71 18.91 -7.68
C THR A 53 -9.52 19.94 -8.78
N GLN A 54 -10.26 21.04 -8.71
CA GLN A 54 -10.08 22.18 -9.62
C GLN A 54 -8.69 22.81 -9.45
N THR A 55 -8.16 22.89 -8.23
CA THR A 55 -6.83 23.43 -7.96
C THR A 55 -5.74 22.63 -8.68
N ALA A 56 -5.80 21.29 -8.67
CA ALA A 56 -4.86 20.48 -9.45
C ALA A 56 -4.96 20.76 -10.95
N ALA A 57 -6.17 20.91 -11.50
CA ALA A 57 -6.37 21.29 -12.89
C ALA A 57 -5.77 22.67 -13.21
N MET A 58 -5.90 23.65 -12.30
CA MET A 58 -5.32 24.98 -12.45
C MET A 58 -3.78 24.96 -12.40
N VAL A 59 -3.17 24.17 -11.50
CA VAL A 59 -1.71 23.98 -11.46
C VAL A 59 -1.19 23.42 -12.79
N LYS A 60 -1.87 22.41 -13.35
CA LYS A 60 -1.52 21.84 -14.65
C LYS A 60 -1.71 22.83 -15.80
N ALA A 61 -2.79 23.61 -15.78
CA ALA A 61 -3.05 24.62 -16.80
C ALA A 61 -2.00 25.75 -16.78
N ARG A 62 -1.54 26.15 -15.59
CA ARG A 62 -0.53 27.20 -15.41
C ARG A 62 0.88 26.74 -15.81
N ASP A 63 1.27 25.53 -15.39
CA ASP A 63 2.66 25.08 -15.44
C ASP A 63 2.93 23.97 -16.47
N GLY A 64 1.90 23.48 -17.17
CA GLY A 64 2.00 22.38 -18.12
C GLY A 64 2.59 21.11 -17.49
N ALA A 65 3.55 20.47 -18.17
CA ALA A 65 4.24 19.27 -17.69
C ALA A 65 4.93 19.48 -16.33
N SER A 66 5.39 20.70 -16.03
CA SER A 66 5.98 21.01 -14.72
C SER A 66 4.94 20.98 -13.60
N GLY A 67 3.66 21.26 -13.91
CA GLY A 67 2.56 21.18 -12.95
C GLY A 67 2.27 19.74 -12.52
N ASP A 68 2.28 18.79 -13.46
CA ASP A 68 2.15 17.37 -13.16
C ASP A 68 3.30 16.89 -12.25
N GLN A 69 4.53 17.31 -12.55
CA GLN A 69 5.70 16.98 -11.74
C GLN A 69 5.61 17.57 -10.32
N LYS A 70 5.19 18.83 -10.17
CA LYS A 70 4.99 19.47 -8.86
C LYS A 70 3.96 18.72 -8.02
N LEU A 71 2.84 18.35 -8.62
CA LEU A 71 1.80 17.58 -7.93
C LEU A 71 2.32 16.22 -7.49
N ALA A 72 3.04 15.50 -8.37
CA ALA A 72 3.61 14.19 -8.02
C ALA A 72 4.63 14.29 -6.86
N GLN A 73 5.53 15.28 -6.90
CA GLN A 73 6.51 15.50 -5.83
C GLN A 73 5.83 15.89 -4.51
N ALA A 74 4.80 16.74 -4.56
CA ALA A 74 4.02 17.11 -3.38
C ALA A 74 3.27 15.90 -2.78
N ILE A 75 2.70 15.03 -3.62
CA ILE A 75 2.08 13.76 -3.19
C ILE A 75 3.12 12.88 -2.50
N ASP A 76 4.29 12.69 -3.09
CA ASP A 76 5.34 11.85 -2.49
C ASP A 76 5.80 12.39 -1.13
N ALA A 77 5.92 13.72 -1.00
CA ALA A 77 6.25 14.37 0.26
C ALA A 77 5.15 14.18 1.32
N ALA A 78 3.87 14.32 0.94
CA ALA A 78 2.74 14.09 1.82
C ALA A 78 2.63 12.62 2.25
N VAL A 79 2.83 11.67 1.33
CA VAL A 79 2.88 10.23 1.66
C VAL A 79 3.99 9.95 2.66
N LYS A 80 5.19 10.49 2.46
CA LYS A 80 6.31 10.32 3.40
C LYS A 80 5.97 10.84 4.81
N ARG A 81 5.23 11.94 4.92
CA ARG A 81 4.82 12.52 6.22
C ARG A 81 3.71 11.74 6.90
N HIS A 82 2.71 11.31 6.14
CA HIS A 82 1.44 10.84 6.68
C HIS A 82 1.24 9.31 6.63
N ASN A 83 2.14 8.56 5.99
CA ASN A 83 2.00 7.11 5.83
C ASN A 83 1.91 6.36 7.17
N ALA A 84 2.66 6.79 8.19
CA ALA A 84 2.61 6.14 9.50
C ALA A 84 1.22 6.27 10.16
N GLU A 85 0.57 7.43 10.01
CA GLU A 85 -0.78 7.65 10.53
C GLU A 85 -1.82 6.88 9.70
N TRP A 86 -1.68 6.86 8.38
CA TRP A 86 -2.50 6.06 7.48
C TRP A 86 -2.47 4.57 7.87
N GLU A 87 -1.28 4.00 8.02
CA GLU A 87 -1.11 2.60 8.42
C GLU A 87 -1.71 2.34 9.81
N LYS A 88 -1.46 3.22 10.78
CA LYS A 88 -2.04 3.12 12.12
C LYS A 88 -3.59 3.10 12.07
N ASN A 89 -4.19 3.95 11.25
CA ASN A 89 -5.64 4.02 11.09
C ASN A 89 -6.21 2.75 10.43
N LEU A 90 -5.50 2.19 9.45
CA LEU A 90 -5.86 0.90 8.86
C LEU A 90 -5.79 -0.23 9.90
N VAL A 91 -4.69 -0.33 10.65
CA VAL A 91 -4.52 -1.35 11.69
C VAL A 91 -5.62 -1.23 12.75
N SER A 92 -5.90 -0.02 13.23
CA SER A 92 -6.97 0.23 14.20
C SER A 92 -8.36 -0.13 13.66
N SER A 93 -8.57 0.02 12.36
CA SER A 93 -9.82 -0.38 11.71
C SER A 93 -9.98 -1.90 11.68
N TRP A 94 -8.93 -2.62 11.29
CA TRP A 94 -8.94 -4.08 11.24
C TRP A 94 -8.98 -4.72 12.63
N GLN A 95 -8.46 -4.04 13.67
CA GLN A 95 -8.58 -4.48 15.07
C GLN A 95 -10.03 -4.52 15.60
N SER A 96 -11.03 -4.05 14.85
CA SER A 96 -12.43 -4.28 15.22
C SER A 96 -12.90 -5.73 14.99
N LEU A 97 -12.12 -6.53 14.26
CA LEU A 97 -12.38 -7.95 14.05
C LEU A 97 -11.69 -8.79 15.14
N SER A 98 -12.25 -9.96 15.43
CA SER A 98 -11.60 -10.96 16.28
C SER A 98 -10.35 -11.55 15.62
N ALA A 99 -9.44 -12.11 16.42
CA ALA A 99 -8.24 -12.78 15.91
C ALA A 99 -8.57 -13.91 14.91
N THR A 100 -9.67 -14.64 15.13
CA THR A 100 -10.15 -15.69 14.22
C THR A 100 -10.55 -15.12 12.87
N GLU A 101 -11.32 -14.01 12.86
CA GLU A 101 -11.75 -13.34 11.63
C GLU A 101 -10.56 -12.74 10.87
N ILE A 102 -9.57 -12.18 11.57
CA ILE A 102 -8.32 -11.72 10.96
C ILE A 102 -7.57 -12.88 10.32
N GLY A 103 -7.49 -14.04 10.98
CA GLY A 103 -6.91 -15.24 10.41
C GLY A 103 -7.63 -15.69 9.12
N GLN A 104 -8.95 -15.59 9.08
CA GLN A 104 -9.76 -15.91 7.89
C GLN A 104 -9.54 -14.91 6.76
N ALA A 105 -9.52 -13.61 7.06
CA ALA A 105 -9.23 -12.56 6.09
C ALA A 105 -7.83 -12.73 5.50
N CYS A 106 -6.84 -13.03 6.33
CA CYS A 106 -5.49 -13.36 5.89
C CYS A 106 -5.42 -14.58 4.97
N ALA A 107 -6.11 -15.67 5.33
CA ALA A 107 -6.16 -16.87 4.49
C ALA A 107 -6.85 -16.61 3.14
N ALA A 108 -7.92 -15.80 3.11
CA ALA A 108 -8.58 -15.40 1.89
C ALA A 108 -7.66 -14.57 0.99
N MET A 109 -6.97 -13.58 1.56
CA MET A 109 -6.03 -12.74 0.82
C MET A 109 -4.84 -13.53 0.25
N GLN A 110 -4.27 -14.46 1.02
CA GLN A 110 -3.19 -15.34 0.55
C GLN A 110 -3.61 -16.22 -0.63
N LYS A 111 -4.89 -16.60 -0.68
CA LYS A 111 -5.48 -17.39 -1.78
C LYS A 111 -5.98 -16.53 -2.93
N ASN A 112 -5.86 -15.20 -2.83
CA ASN A 112 -6.51 -14.24 -3.72
C ASN A 112 -8.03 -14.48 -3.85
N ASP A 113 -8.67 -14.97 -2.77
CA ASP A 113 -10.09 -15.26 -2.70
C ASP A 113 -10.86 -14.00 -2.29
N GLN A 114 -11.18 -13.18 -3.28
CA GLN A 114 -11.93 -11.95 -3.05
C GLN A 114 -13.32 -12.23 -2.46
N ARG A 115 -13.97 -13.32 -2.84
CA ARG A 115 -15.32 -13.65 -2.36
C ARG A 115 -15.33 -13.88 -0.86
N SER A 116 -14.33 -14.56 -0.33
CA SER A 116 -14.17 -14.75 1.12
C SER A 116 -13.60 -13.55 1.84
N PHE A 117 -12.82 -12.70 1.17
CA PHE A 117 -12.23 -11.51 1.76
C PHE A 117 -13.24 -10.35 1.92
N MET A 118 -14.08 -10.11 0.90
CA MET A 118 -14.96 -8.95 0.81
C MET A 118 -15.89 -8.73 2.01
N PRO A 119 -16.53 -9.76 2.61
CA PRO A 119 -17.39 -9.57 3.78
C PRO A 119 -16.67 -8.94 4.98
N PHE A 120 -15.37 -9.21 5.14
CA PHE A 120 -14.57 -8.58 6.20
C PHE A 120 -14.25 -7.12 5.84
N ALA A 121 -13.87 -6.86 4.59
CA ALA A 121 -13.58 -5.51 4.10
C ALA A 121 -14.81 -4.59 4.19
N GLU A 122 -15.99 -5.09 3.85
CA GLU A 122 -17.26 -4.34 3.95
C GLU A 122 -17.60 -3.97 5.39
N ARG A 123 -17.38 -4.88 6.34
CA ARG A 123 -17.59 -4.61 7.78
C ARG A 123 -16.61 -3.60 8.35
N VAL A 124 -15.36 -3.64 7.90
CA VAL A 124 -14.28 -2.74 8.36
C VAL A 124 -14.31 -1.38 7.64
N GLY A 125 -14.88 -1.33 6.43
CA GLY A 125 -14.93 -0.17 5.54
C GLY A 125 -15.40 1.14 6.19
N PRO A 126 -16.55 1.18 6.89
CA PRO A 126 -17.02 2.39 7.57
C PRO A 126 -16.01 2.96 8.58
N ARG A 127 -15.27 2.09 9.28
CA ARG A 127 -14.24 2.50 10.24
C ARG A 127 -12.98 3.01 9.54
N VAL A 128 -12.55 2.34 8.46
CA VAL A 128 -11.46 2.81 7.60
C VAL A 128 -11.76 4.20 7.08
N GLN A 129 -12.98 4.42 6.57
CA GLN A 129 -13.44 5.70 6.07
C GLN A 129 -13.42 6.75 7.18
N SER A 130 -14.08 6.50 8.31
CA SER A 130 -14.16 7.46 9.41
C SER A 130 -12.79 7.88 9.96
N LEU A 131 -11.82 6.97 10.03
CA LEU A 131 -10.48 7.29 10.55
C LEU A 131 -9.59 7.95 9.50
N ASN A 132 -9.72 7.60 8.22
CA ASN A 132 -8.80 8.08 7.19
C ASN A 132 -9.32 9.27 6.37
N GLU A 133 -10.62 9.55 6.34
CA GLU A 133 -11.15 10.72 5.63
C GLU A 133 -10.54 12.05 6.11
N PRO A 134 -10.41 12.30 7.43
CA PRO A 134 -9.76 13.52 7.90
C PRO A 134 -8.29 13.63 7.45
N LEU A 135 -7.55 12.53 7.53
CA LEU A 135 -6.16 12.45 7.09
C LEU A 135 -6.03 12.70 5.58
N LEU A 136 -6.87 12.06 4.78
CA LEU A 136 -6.91 12.24 3.32
C LEU A 136 -7.21 13.69 2.93
N ARG A 137 -8.16 14.33 3.62
CA ARG A 137 -8.49 15.73 3.39
C ARG A 137 -7.31 16.63 3.72
N SER A 138 -6.72 16.47 4.90
CA SER A 138 -5.58 17.28 5.34
C SER A 138 -4.37 17.10 4.41
N ALA A 139 -4.04 15.85 4.05
CA ALA A 139 -2.94 15.55 3.13
C ALA A 139 -3.20 16.12 1.72
N ALA A 140 -4.43 16.02 1.19
CA ALA A 140 -4.77 16.59 -0.11
C ALA A 140 -4.65 18.12 -0.12
N GLU A 141 -5.12 18.79 0.94
CA GLU A 141 -4.94 20.24 1.08
C GLU A 141 -3.47 20.64 1.13
N GLU A 142 -2.65 19.90 1.86
CA GLU A 142 -1.20 20.11 1.95
C GLU A 142 -0.53 19.97 0.57
N VAL A 143 -0.88 18.93 -0.18
CA VAL A 143 -0.39 18.71 -1.55
C VAL A 143 -0.72 19.90 -2.44
N LEU A 144 -1.99 20.32 -2.44
CA LEU A 144 -2.45 21.42 -3.30
C LEU A 144 -1.79 22.75 -2.93
N LYS A 145 -1.62 23.05 -1.64
CA LYS A 145 -0.90 24.25 -1.17
C LYS A 145 0.58 24.23 -1.55
N THR A 146 1.21 23.05 -1.55
CA THR A 146 2.63 22.90 -1.89
C THR A 146 2.87 23.00 -3.40
N ALA A 147 1.93 22.49 -4.21
CA ALA A 147 2.06 22.48 -5.66
C ALA A 147 1.61 23.79 -6.34
N TRP A 148 0.75 24.56 -5.67
CA TRP A 148 0.34 25.89 -6.11
C TRP A 148 1.52 26.85 -6.13
#